data_AF-A0A7X1B0C1-F1
#
_entry.id   AF-A0A7X1B0C1-F1
#
_cell.length_a   1.000
_cell.length_b   1.000
_cell.length_c   1.000
_cell.angle_alpha   90.00
_cell.angle_beta   90.00
_cell.angle_gamma   90.00
#
_symmetry.space_group_name_H-M   'P 1'
#
loop_
_entity.id
_entity.type
_entity.pdbx_description
1 polymer ?
#
loop_
_entity_poly.entity_id
_entity_poly.type
_entity_poly.pdbx_seq_one_letter_code
_entity_poly.pdbx_strand_id
1 'polypeptide(L)'
;MKRSFAANRKLIALLCLVSALALSRGSFPLLTDFFIFPVGYLASWTVGTVPELVSGGVQFTSTGTQFLVSQACSGIVFFGLLVAMAALVAPTPRRLIQILPYIYLYAVASNVARIVFWTLILPPLEAFFNPRYLTPGHELAGAIVYLPAAILAQFLLSRHFERKRPEKPEATEVLSDSTSLPDSLS
;
A
#
# COMPACT_ATOMS: atom_id res chain seq x y z
N MET A 1 -6.45 -6.68 26.85
CA MET A 1 -6.00 -6.15 25.53
C MET A 1 -5.14 -7.10 24.67
N LYS A 2 -4.68 -8.29 25.12
CA LYS A 2 -3.71 -9.12 24.35
C LYS A 2 -4.27 -9.94 23.15
N ARG A 3 -5.58 -10.18 23.05
CA ARG A 3 -6.17 -11.05 21.99
C ARG A 3 -6.26 -10.42 20.58
N SER A 4 -6.27 -9.08 20.46
CA SER A 4 -6.40 -8.37 19.17
C SER A 4 -5.12 -8.43 18.32
N PHE A 5 -3.95 -8.37 18.95
CA PHE A 5 -2.67 -8.26 18.25
C PHE A 5 -2.27 -9.56 17.52
N ALA A 6 -2.60 -10.72 18.10
CA ALA A 6 -2.24 -12.03 17.53
C ALA A 6 -3.03 -12.36 16.26
N ALA A 7 -4.31 -11.94 16.17
CA ALA A 7 -5.12 -12.13 14.97
C ALA A 7 -4.62 -11.26 13.80
N ASN A 8 -4.25 -10.00 14.08
CA ASN A 8 -3.67 -9.11 13.07
C ASN A 8 -2.32 -9.61 12.56
N ARG A 9 -1.47 -10.21 13.41
CA ARG A 9 -0.20 -10.81 12.98
C ARG A 9 -0.37 -11.96 11.99
N LYS A 10 -1.35 -12.85 12.22
CA LYS A 10 -1.63 -13.95 11.29
C LYS A 10 -2.13 -13.43 9.94
N LEU A 11 -2.98 -12.40 9.96
CA LEU A 11 -3.46 -11.74 8.75
C LEU A 11 -2.32 -11.03 8.00
N ILE A 12 -1.46 -10.30 8.70
CA ILE A 12 -0.27 -9.67 8.11
C ILE A 12 0.65 -10.71 7.48
N ALA A 13 0.97 -11.78 8.21
CA ALA A 13 1.81 -12.86 7.71
C ALA A 13 1.18 -13.55 6.48
N LEU A 14 -0.14 -13.77 6.50
CA LEU A 14 -0.87 -14.32 5.36
C LEU A 14 -0.82 -13.38 4.15
N LEU A 15 -1.00 -12.08 4.34
CA LEU A 15 -0.97 -11.10 3.26
C LEU A 15 0.43 -10.97 2.66
N CYS A 16 1.46 -10.90 3.49
CA CYS A 16 2.85 -10.94 3.04
C CYS A 16 3.17 -12.24 2.28
N LEU A 17 2.68 -13.38 2.78
CA LEU A 17 2.85 -14.67 2.12
C LEU A 17 2.12 -14.73 0.78
N VAL A 18 0.89 -14.21 0.68
CA VAL A 18 0.14 -14.14 -0.57
C VAL A 18 0.84 -13.23 -1.58
N SER A 19 1.34 -12.07 -1.16
CA SER A 19 2.15 -11.19 -2.03
C SER A 19 3.43 -11.88 -2.49
N ALA A 20 4.14 -12.58 -1.61
CA ALA A 20 5.34 -13.34 -1.96
C ALA A 20 5.04 -14.51 -2.91
N LEU A 21 3.94 -15.25 -2.67
CA LEU A 21 3.49 -16.33 -3.54
C LEU A 21 3.06 -15.82 -4.91
N ALA A 22 2.32 -14.71 -4.95
CA ALA A 22 1.90 -14.04 -6.17
C ALA A 22 3.12 -13.60 -7.01
N LEU A 23 4.18 -13.12 -6.37
CA LEU A 23 5.46 -12.80 -7.02
C LEU A 23 6.19 -14.05 -7.53
N SER A 24 6.23 -15.12 -6.73
CA SER A 24 7.01 -16.33 -7.04
C SER A 24 6.45 -17.16 -8.20
N ARG A 25 5.14 -17.12 -8.45
CA ARG A 25 4.48 -18.01 -9.41
C ARG A 25 4.33 -17.45 -10.82
N GLY A 26 4.80 -16.24 -11.12
CA GLY A 26 4.92 -15.69 -12.48
C GLY A 26 3.63 -15.48 -13.29
N SER A 27 2.52 -16.08 -12.90
CA SER A 27 1.30 -16.19 -13.71
C SER A 27 0.06 -16.24 -12.83
N PHE A 28 -0.20 -15.16 -12.10
CA PHE A 28 -1.50 -14.93 -11.49
C PHE A 28 -2.28 -13.95 -12.37
N PRO A 29 -3.36 -14.38 -13.06
CA PRO A 29 -4.18 -13.48 -13.89
C PRO A 29 -4.64 -12.24 -13.14
N LEU A 30 -4.99 -12.39 -11.86
CA LEU A 30 -5.35 -11.27 -10.98
C LEU A 30 -4.24 -10.23 -10.83
N LEU A 31 -2.97 -10.62 -10.87
CA LEU A 31 -1.84 -9.70 -10.77
C LEU A 31 -1.76 -8.84 -12.04
N THR A 32 -1.99 -9.47 -13.19
CA THR A 32 -2.05 -8.80 -14.48
C THR A 32 -3.21 -7.81 -14.53
N ASP A 33 -4.42 -8.26 -14.19
CA ASP A 33 -5.64 -7.47 -14.30
C ASP A 33 -5.72 -6.31 -13.31
N PHE A 34 -5.24 -6.50 -12.07
CA PHE A 34 -5.36 -5.50 -11.02
C PHE A 34 -4.11 -4.63 -10.85
N PHE A 35 -2.92 -5.07 -11.25
CA PHE A 35 -1.73 -4.25 -11.05
C PHE A 35 -1.06 -3.90 -12.36
N ILE A 36 -0.81 -4.88 -13.25
CA ILE A 36 -0.03 -4.61 -14.45
C ILE A 36 -0.80 -3.72 -15.43
N PHE A 37 -2.03 -4.08 -15.79
CA PHE A 37 -2.81 -3.31 -16.77
C PHE A 37 -3.13 -1.90 -16.29
N PRO A 38 -3.74 -1.69 -15.10
CA PRO A 38 -4.10 -0.33 -14.69
C PRO A 38 -2.87 0.58 -14.60
N VAL A 39 -1.77 0.09 -14.04
CA VAL A 39 -0.52 0.85 -13.94
C VAL A 39 0.06 1.13 -15.32
N GLY A 40 0.14 0.11 -16.18
CA GLY A 40 0.75 0.23 -17.50
C GLY A 40 0.05 1.28 -18.37
N TYR A 41 -1.29 1.19 -18.47
CA TYR A 41 -2.10 2.13 -19.23
C TYR A 41 -2.06 3.54 -18.63
N LEU A 42 -2.18 3.68 -17.31
CA LEU A 42 -2.11 5.00 -16.67
C LEU A 42 -0.74 5.64 -16.84
N ALA A 43 0.35 4.87 -16.72
CA ALA A 43 1.69 5.37 -16.94
C ALA A 43 1.90 5.81 -18.39
N SER A 44 1.50 4.98 -19.38
CA SER A 44 1.64 5.34 -20.79
C SER A 44 0.86 6.61 -21.13
N TRP A 45 -0.38 6.74 -20.64
CA TRP A 45 -1.19 7.94 -20.85
C TRP A 45 -0.61 9.17 -20.17
N THR A 46 -0.06 9.03 -18.96
CA THR A 46 0.57 10.15 -18.23
C THR A 46 1.80 10.67 -18.96
N VAL A 47 2.55 9.79 -19.65
CA VAL A 47 3.71 10.17 -20.48
C VAL A 47 3.27 10.64 -21.89
N GLY A 48 2.00 10.48 -22.25
CA GLY A 48 1.48 10.89 -23.58
C GLY A 48 1.79 9.88 -24.69
N THR A 49 1.84 8.59 -24.37
CA THR A 49 2.19 7.49 -25.28
C THR A 49 1.05 6.48 -25.43
N VAL A 50 1.07 5.70 -26.51
CA VAL A 50 0.08 4.64 -26.76
C VAL A 50 0.58 3.33 -26.15
N PRO A 51 -0.19 2.70 -25.24
CA PRO A 51 0.16 1.39 -24.70
C PRO A 51 -0.11 0.29 -25.72
N GLU A 52 0.78 -0.69 -25.75
CA GLU A 52 0.64 -1.96 -26.46
C GLU A 52 0.59 -3.11 -25.48
N LEU A 53 -0.36 -4.02 -25.67
CA LEU A 53 -0.47 -5.22 -24.85
C LEU A 53 0.47 -6.29 -25.42
N VAL A 54 1.40 -6.77 -24.60
CA VAL A 54 2.37 -7.79 -24.99
C VAL A 54 2.35 -8.97 -24.00
N SER A 55 2.98 -10.07 -24.39
CA SER A 55 3.15 -11.22 -23.50
C SER A 55 3.92 -10.79 -22.24
N GLY A 56 3.22 -10.78 -21.10
CA GLY A 56 3.80 -10.44 -19.80
C GLY A 56 3.57 -9.02 -19.30
N GLY A 57 2.83 -8.17 -20.03
CA GLY A 57 2.39 -6.88 -19.51
C GLY A 57 2.02 -5.83 -20.54
N VAL A 58 2.26 -4.57 -20.18
CA VAL A 58 1.97 -3.40 -21.02
C VAL A 58 3.28 -2.74 -21.44
N GLN A 59 3.48 -2.60 -22.74
CA GLN A 59 4.63 -1.94 -23.32
C GLN A 59 4.23 -0.55 -23.83
N PHE A 60 5.14 0.42 -23.76
CA PHE A 60 5.00 1.70 -24.44
C PHE A 60 6.38 2.27 -24.77
N THR A 61 6.44 3.17 -25.75
CA THR A 61 7.69 3.82 -26.18
C THR A 61 7.66 5.29 -25.84
N SER A 62 8.67 5.78 -25.13
CA SER A 62 8.85 7.19 -24.80
C SER A 62 10.25 7.63 -25.23
N THR A 63 10.34 8.74 -25.97
CA THR A 63 11.61 9.32 -26.44
C THR A 63 12.55 8.31 -27.13
N GLY A 64 11.98 7.32 -27.86
CA GLY A 64 12.74 6.27 -28.55
C GLY A 64 13.14 5.07 -27.68
N THR A 65 12.91 5.12 -26.36
CA THR A 65 13.20 4.04 -25.42
C THR A 65 11.93 3.23 -25.16
N GLN A 66 12.04 1.90 -25.23
CA GLN A 66 10.93 0.98 -24.94
C GLN A 66 10.85 0.68 -23.44
N PHE A 67 9.66 0.83 -22.86
CA PHE A 67 9.37 0.52 -21.48
C PHE A 67 8.36 -0.63 -21.39
N LEU A 68 8.64 -1.62 -20.54
CA LEU A 68 7.74 -2.73 -20.27
C LEU A 68 7.32 -2.69 -18.79
N VAL A 69 6.02 -2.47 -18.55
CA VAL A 69 5.42 -2.65 -17.25
C VAL A 69 5.03 -4.12 -17.10
N SER A 70 5.88 -4.87 -16.42
CA SER A 70 5.69 -6.29 -16.10
C SER A 70 5.35 -6.50 -14.63
N GLN A 71 5.28 -7.76 -14.20
CA GLN A 71 5.07 -8.14 -12.81
C GLN A 71 6.08 -7.49 -11.84
N ALA A 72 7.35 -7.37 -12.23
CA ALA A 72 8.39 -6.73 -11.40
C ALA A 72 8.09 -5.25 -11.16
N CYS A 73 7.39 -4.61 -12.10
CA CYS A 73 7.02 -3.21 -12.06
C CYS A 73 5.58 -2.97 -11.60
N SER A 74 4.83 -4.00 -11.21
CA SER A 74 3.39 -3.95 -10.93
C SER A 74 3.00 -3.16 -9.67
N GLY A 75 3.93 -2.97 -8.73
CA GLY A 75 3.66 -2.27 -7.46
C GLY A 75 2.99 -3.14 -6.39
N ILE A 76 2.80 -4.45 -6.65
CA ILE A 76 2.17 -5.38 -5.70
C ILE A 76 2.94 -5.50 -4.37
N VAL A 77 4.27 -5.41 -4.41
CA VAL A 77 5.12 -5.41 -3.21
C VAL A 77 4.79 -4.20 -2.34
N PHE A 78 4.70 -3.02 -2.97
CA PHE A 78 4.39 -1.78 -2.28
C PHE A 78 2.97 -1.80 -1.72
N PHE A 79 2.00 -2.33 -2.47
CA PHE A 79 0.66 -2.58 -1.96
C PHE A 79 0.67 -3.49 -0.71
N GLY A 80 1.40 -4.61 -0.77
CA GLY A 80 1.55 -5.52 0.37
C GLY A 80 2.13 -4.82 1.62
N LEU A 81 3.13 -3.96 1.43
CA LEU A 81 3.70 -3.12 2.50
C LEU A 81 2.64 -2.20 3.10
N LEU A 82 1.89 -1.47 2.28
CA LEU A 82 0.85 -0.55 2.75
C LEU A 82 -0.27 -1.27 3.52
N VAL A 83 -0.67 -2.46 3.06
CA VAL A 83 -1.66 -3.28 3.77
C VAL A 83 -1.09 -3.76 5.11
N ALA A 84 0.18 -4.18 5.16
CA ALA A 84 0.83 -4.55 6.41
C ALA A 84 0.86 -3.38 7.41
N MET A 85 1.21 -2.17 6.95
CA MET A 85 1.17 -0.96 7.76
C MET A 85 -0.23 -0.66 8.27
N ALA A 86 -1.25 -0.72 7.41
CA ALA A 86 -2.64 -0.50 7.80
C ALA A 86 -3.13 -1.54 8.81
N ALA A 87 -2.74 -2.80 8.68
CA ALA A 87 -3.10 -3.87 9.61
C ALA A 87 -2.45 -3.71 11.00
N LEU A 88 -1.27 -3.05 11.08
CA LEU A 88 -0.62 -2.73 12.35
C LEU A 88 -1.38 -1.66 13.14
N VAL A 89 -1.99 -0.69 12.45
CA VAL A 89 -2.69 0.44 13.10
C VAL A 89 -4.21 0.27 13.15
N ALA A 90 -4.79 -0.62 12.34
CA ALA A 90 -6.23 -0.82 12.29
C ALA A 90 -6.75 -1.41 13.63
N PRO A 91 -7.80 -0.80 14.23
CA PRO A 91 -8.33 -1.27 15.50
C PRO A 91 -9.11 -2.59 15.36
N THR A 92 -9.66 -2.87 14.18
CA THR A 92 -10.41 -4.08 13.87
C THR A 92 -10.19 -4.53 12.41
N PRO A 93 -10.36 -5.83 12.10
CA PRO A 93 -10.27 -6.33 10.71
C PRO A 93 -11.29 -5.68 9.77
N ARG A 94 -12.49 -5.35 10.25
CA ARG A 94 -13.52 -4.65 9.44
C ARG A 94 -13.04 -3.28 8.98
N ARG A 95 -12.32 -2.55 9.84
CA ARG A 95 -11.73 -1.25 9.49
C ARG A 95 -10.61 -1.37 8.47
N LEU A 96 -9.80 -2.44 8.56
CA LEU A 96 -8.81 -2.76 7.55
C LEU A 96 -9.45 -2.98 6.18
N ILE A 97 -10.49 -3.83 6.11
CA ILE A 97 -11.20 -4.11 4.85
C ILE A 97 -11.79 -2.83 4.23
N GLN A 98 -12.35 -1.94 5.05
CA GLN A 98 -12.89 -0.65 4.59
C GLN A 98 -11.84 0.26 3.94
N ILE A 99 -10.57 0.16 4.34
CA ILE A 99 -9.50 1.02 3.82
C ILE A 99 -8.74 0.39 2.65
N LEU A 100 -8.90 -0.93 2.40
CA LEU A 100 -8.21 -1.64 1.32
C LEU A 100 -8.37 -0.99 -0.07
N PRO A 101 -9.56 -0.53 -0.49
CA PRO A 101 -9.70 0.12 -1.80
C PRO A 101 -8.86 1.40 -1.91
N TYR A 102 -8.77 2.20 -0.84
CA TYR A 102 -7.95 3.41 -0.82
C TYR A 102 -6.46 3.07 -0.84
N ILE A 103 -6.04 2.02 -0.12
CA ILE A 103 -4.65 1.54 -0.15
C ILE A 103 -4.28 1.08 -1.55
N TYR A 104 -5.17 0.37 -2.24
CA TYR A 104 -4.97 -0.07 -3.61
C TYR A 104 -4.80 1.12 -4.57
N LEU A 105 -5.72 2.09 -4.53
CA LEU A 105 -5.62 3.30 -5.37
C LEU A 105 -4.33 4.08 -5.10
N TYR A 106 -3.95 4.20 -3.83
CA TYR A 106 -2.71 4.86 -3.43
C TYR A 106 -1.47 4.11 -3.95
N ALA A 107 -1.47 2.78 -3.90
CA ALA A 107 -0.41 1.95 -4.44
C ALA A 107 -0.28 2.11 -5.96
N VAL A 108 -1.41 2.07 -6.69
CA VAL A 108 -1.45 2.26 -8.15
C VAL A 108 -0.92 3.64 -8.51
N ALA A 109 -1.41 4.71 -7.87
CA ALA A 109 -0.96 6.08 -8.14
C ALA A 109 0.53 6.26 -7.85
N SER A 110 1.02 5.74 -6.73
CA SER A 110 2.44 5.79 -6.37
C SER A 110 3.31 5.03 -7.37
N ASN A 111 2.82 3.89 -7.86
CA ASN A 111 3.54 3.10 -8.84
C ASN A 111 3.55 3.71 -10.25
N VAL A 112 2.44 4.34 -10.66
CA VAL A 112 2.39 5.15 -11.88
C VAL A 112 3.39 6.30 -11.78
N ALA A 113 3.41 7.03 -10.67
CA ALA A 113 4.39 8.10 -10.45
C ALA A 113 5.84 7.59 -10.52
N ARG A 114 6.12 6.40 -9.98
CA ARG A 114 7.44 5.75 -10.08
C ARG A 114 7.83 5.48 -11.53
N ILE A 115 6.93 4.89 -12.31
CA ILE A 115 7.20 4.55 -13.72
C ILE A 115 7.38 5.83 -14.54
N VAL A 116 6.49 6.81 -14.39
CA VAL A 116 6.60 8.11 -15.07
C VAL A 116 7.92 8.78 -14.72
N PHE A 117 8.30 8.80 -13.44
CA PHE A 117 9.59 9.34 -13.01
C PHE A 117 10.75 8.64 -13.71
N TRP A 118 10.79 7.31 -13.71
CA TRP A 118 11.83 6.53 -14.39
C TRP A 118 11.85 6.80 -15.90
N THR A 119 10.70 6.87 -16.56
CA THR A 119 10.58 7.17 -17.98
C THR A 119 11.12 8.55 -18.35
N LEU A 120 11.00 9.53 -17.45
CA LEU A 120 11.53 10.88 -17.68
C LEU A 120 13.03 10.98 -17.43
N ILE A 121 13.58 10.17 -16.50
CA ILE A 121 15.00 10.25 -16.14
C ILE A 121 15.89 9.25 -16.89
N LEU A 122 15.37 8.09 -17.32
CA LEU A 122 16.18 7.07 -17.98
C LEU A 122 16.79 7.57 -19.31
N PRO A 123 16.03 8.15 -20.26
CA PRO A 123 16.57 8.55 -21.55
C PRO A 123 17.80 9.47 -21.48
N PRO A 124 17.83 10.54 -20.64
CA PRO A 124 19.04 11.34 -20.51
C PRO A 124 20.16 10.57 -19.80
N LEU A 125 19.86 9.61 -18.92
CA LEU A 125 20.87 8.83 -18.19
C LEU A 125 21.51 7.72 -19.04
N GLU A 126 20.81 7.13 -19.99
CA GLU A 126 21.34 6.05 -20.86
C GLU A 126 22.59 6.50 -21.64
N ALA A 127 22.68 7.78 -21.99
CA ALA A 127 23.84 8.35 -22.67
C ALA A 127 25.09 8.44 -21.77
N PHE A 128 24.93 8.47 -20.45
CA PHE A 128 26.03 8.70 -19.50
C PHE A 128 26.35 7.48 -18.62
N PHE A 129 25.39 6.59 -18.42
CA PHE A 129 25.54 5.46 -17.51
C PHE A 129 25.85 4.16 -18.25
N ASN A 130 26.83 3.41 -17.72
CA ASN A 130 27.06 2.05 -18.16
C ASN A 130 25.79 1.20 -17.90
N PRO A 131 25.35 0.35 -18.86
CA PRO A 131 24.14 -0.47 -18.73
C PRO A 131 24.04 -1.27 -17.42
N ARG A 132 25.18 -1.66 -16.83
CA ARG A 132 25.23 -2.36 -15.54
C ARG A 132 24.60 -1.58 -14.37
N TYR A 133 24.45 -0.27 -14.49
CA TYR A 133 23.88 0.60 -13.45
C TYR A 133 22.40 0.92 -13.66
N LEU A 134 21.79 0.48 -14.77
CA LEU A 134 20.38 0.79 -15.07
C LEU A 134 19.43 0.12 -14.07
N THR A 135 19.68 -1.14 -13.69
CA THR A 135 18.84 -1.83 -12.70
C THR A 135 18.95 -1.20 -11.30
N PRO A 136 20.15 -0.98 -10.73
CA PRO A 136 20.27 -0.22 -9.47
C PRO A 136 19.68 1.20 -9.55
N GLY A 137 19.80 1.86 -10.70
CA GLY A 137 19.19 3.18 -10.93
C GLY A 137 17.66 3.13 -10.88
N HIS A 138 17.05 2.12 -11.51
CA HIS A 138 15.61 1.90 -11.47
C HIS A 138 15.13 1.59 -10.05
N GLU A 139 15.88 0.79 -9.29
CA GLU A 139 15.59 0.51 -7.87
C GLU A 139 15.68 1.77 -7.00
N LEU A 140 16.71 2.60 -7.21
CA LEU A 140 16.88 3.86 -6.50
C LEU A 140 15.75 4.86 -6.83
N ALA A 141 15.38 4.96 -8.11
CA ALA A 141 14.21 5.73 -8.55
C ALA A 141 12.93 5.24 -7.87
N GLY A 142 12.80 3.91 -7.72
CA GLY A 142 11.78 3.27 -6.90
C GLY A 142 11.76 3.77 -5.46
N ALA A 143 12.91 3.76 -4.79
CA ALA A 143 13.04 4.20 -3.41
C ALA A 143 12.68 5.68 -3.22
N ILE A 144 13.10 6.55 -4.15
CA ILE A 144 12.81 7.99 -4.12
C ILE A 144 11.31 8.27 -4.13
N VAL A 145 10.52 7.47 -4.87
CA VAL A 145 9.06 7.65 -4.94
C VAL A 145 8.35 6.92 -3.80
N TYR A 146 8.73 5.68 -3.50
CA TYR A 146 8.01 4.87 -2.52
C TYR A 146 8.30 5.23 -1.07
N LEU A 147 9.48 5.74 -0.73
CA LEU A 147 9.79 6.08 0.66
C LEU A 147 8.93 7.26 1.16
N PRO A 148 8.85 8.42 0.47
CA PRO A 148 7.93 9.48 0.84
C PRO A 148 6.47 9.03 0.85
N ALA A 149 6.07 8.18 -0.12
CA ALA A 149 4.72 7.63 -0.18
C ALA A 149 4.39 6.75 1.03
N ALA A 150 5.32 5.89 1.47
CA ALA A 150 5.15 5.08 2.68
C ALA A 150 5.04 5.95 3.93
N ILE A 151 5.88 6.98 4.07
CA ILE A 151 5.83 7.92 5.20
C ILE A 151 4.47 8.63 5.24
N LEU A 152 3.99 9.14 4.11
CA LEU A 152 2.70 9.79 4.00
C LEU A 152 1.55 8.83 4.32
N ALA A 153 1.60 7.61 3.80
CA ALA A 153 0.61 6.59 4.12
C ALA A 153 0.56 6.27 5.61
N GLN A 154 1.71 6.11 6.27
CA GLN A 154 1.77 5.88 7.72
C GLN A 154 1.09 7.03 8.48
N PHE A 155 1.40 8.27 8.13
CA PHE A 155 0.81 9.45 8.74
C PHE A 155 -0.72 9.48 8.57
N LEU A 156 -1.21 9.24 7.34
CA LEU A 156 -2.64 9.23 7.03
C LEU A 156 -3.38 8.10 7.74
N LEU A 157 -2.80 6.90 7.78
CA LEU A 157 -3.37 5.73 8.45
C LEU A 157 -3.47 5.95 9.97
N SER A 158 -2.41 6.47 10.61
CA SER A 158 -2.45 6.82 12.03
C SER A 158 -3.55 7.83 12.33
N ARG A 159 -3.62 8.93 11.57
CA ARG A 159 -4.65 9.96 11.72
C ARG A 159 -6.07 9.43 11.50
N HIS A 160 -6.26 8.56 10.51
CA HIS A 160 -7.57 7.98 10.19
C HIS A 160 -8.12 7.13 11.33
N PHE A 161 -7.26 6.34 11.99
CA PHE A 161 -7.65 5.46 13.08
C PHE A 161 -7.65 6.11 14.47
N GLU A 162 -6.80 7.12 14.71
CA GLU A 162 -6.79 7.90 15.96
C GLU A 162 -8.09 8.70 16.15
N ARG A 163 -8.54 9.42 15.12
CA ARG A 163 -9.77 10.25 15.18
C ARG A 163 -11.06 9.47 15.46
N LYS A 164 -11.04 8.14 15.39
CA LYS A 164 -12.22 7.28 15.55
C LYS A 164 -12.15 6.37 16.78
N ARG A 165 -11.21 6.61 17.72
CA ARG A 165 -11.35 6.04 19.06
C ARG A 165 -12.43 6.84 19.77
N PRO A 166 -13.63 6.27 20.03
CA PRO A 166 -14.53 6.92 20.97
C PRO A 166 -13.74 7.03 22.28
N GLU A 167 -13.62 8.25 22.81
CA GLU A 167 -13.33 8.42 24.22
C GLU A 167 -14.36 7.54 24.92
N LYS A 168 -13.88 6.46 25.54
CA LYS A 168 -14.73 5.74 26.48
C LYS A 168 -15.11 6.81 27.49
N PRO A 169 -16.40 7.11 27.70
CA PRO A 169 -16.76 7.93 28.85
C PRO A 169 -16.12 7.21 30.03
N GLU A 170 -15.18 7.87 30.69
CA GLU A 170 -14.74 7.42 32.00
C GLU A 170 -16.03 7.20 32.75
N ALA A 171 -16.28 5.96 33.15
CA ALA A 171 -17.38 5.67 34.03
C ALA A 171 -17.05 6.49 35.27
N THR A 172 -17.64 7.68 35.36
CA THR A 172 -17.77 8.41 36.60
C THR A 172 -18.47 7.40 37.50
N GLU A 173 -17.69 6.73 38.34
CA GLU A 173 -18.20 6.08 39.54
C GLU A 173 -18.86 7.22 40.32
N VAL A 174 -20.11 7.51 39.98
CA VAL A 174 -21.03 8.13 40.91
C VAL A 174 -21.14 7.08 42.00
N LEU A 175 -20.30 7.24 43.03
CA LEU A 175 -20.53 6.70 44.36
C LEU A 175 -21.96 7.12 44.71
N SER A 176 -22.92 6.25 44.44
CA SER A 176 -24.19 6.30 45.12
C SER A 176 -23.89 5.89 46.55
N ASP A 177 -23.64 6.88 47.40
CA ASP A 177 -23.73 6.74 48.85
C ASP A 177 -25.14 6.26 49.16
N SER A 178 -25.30 4.94 49.20
CA SER A 178 -26.41 4.28 49.86
C SER A 178 -26.18 4.41 51.36
N THR A 179 -26.49 5.58 51.91
CA THR A 179 -26.69 5.78 53.34
C THR A 179 -27.97 5.04 53.72
N SER A 180 -27.83 3.76 54.07
CA SER A 180 -28.86 2.99 54.73
C SER A 180 -29.23 3.66 56.04
N LEU A 181 -30.48 4.11 56.16
CA LEU A 181 -31.12 4.42 57.45
C LEU A 181 -31.20 3.13 58.28
N PRO A 182 -30.78 3.14 59.56
CA PRO A 182 -31.13 2.06 60.46
C PRO A 182 -32.57 2.28 60.97
N ASP A 183 -33.49 1.47 60.45
CA ASP A 183 -34.69 1.08 61.19
C ASP A 183 -34.27 0.09 62.29
N SER A 184 -34.29 0.55 63.53
CA SER A 184 -34.39 -0.31 64.72
C SER A 184 -34.98 0.55 65.85
N LEU A 185 -36.28 0.42 66.12
CA LEU A 185 -36.85 -0.50 67.12
C LEU A 185 -36.63 -0.04 68.56
N SER A 186 -37.56 0.78 69.06
CA SER A 186 -38.21 0.65 70.37
C SER A 186 -39.29 1.72 70.53
#